data_AF-A0A081FV34-F1
#
_entry.id   AF-A0A081FV34-F1
#
_cell.length_a   1.000
_cell.length_b   1.000
_cell.length_c   1.000
_cell.angle_alpha   90.00
_cell.angle_beta   90.00
_cell.angle_gamma   90.00
#
_symmetry.space_group_name_H-M   'P 1'
#
loop_
_entity.id
_entity.type
_entity.pdbx_description
1 polymer ?
#
loop_
_entity_poly.entity_id
_entity_poly.type
_entity_poly.pdbx_seq_one_letter_code
_entity_poly.pdbx_strand_id
1 'polypeptide(L)'
;MDRKLSSADKFDLQQNYRRFLKYQEQFTLANDAFKDARASRVWIAGLIMLLFALASDFFLGASAALFGLYFYRIVLAWFHSSQAEEGREHMERWFAGKGLKFQGRVLYYRDDEMLARPIDPFDDMVYD
;
A
#
# COMPACT_ATOMS: atom_id res chain seq x y z
N MET A 1 -5.90 23.29 -26.63
CA MET A 1 -5.37 24.23 -25.63
C MET A 1 -4.67 23.41 -24.58
N ASP A 2 -3.38 23.64 -24.37
CA ASP A 2 -2.64 22.92 -23.32
C ASP A 2 -3.16 23.40 -21.97
N ARG A 3 -3.92 22.53 -21.30
CA ARG A 3 -4.44 22.77 -19.97
C ARG A 3 -3.25 22.87 -19.04
N LYS A 4 -3.12 24.03 -18.38
CA LYS A 4 -2.10 24.27 -17.37
C LYS A 4 -2.70 24.20 -15.97
N LEU A 5 -1.87 23.86 -15.01
CA LEU A 5 -2.19 23.88 -13.58
C LEU A 5 -1.98 25.29 -13.03
N SER A 6 -2.72 25.64 -11.98
CA SER A 6 -2.54 26.92 -11.31
C SER A 6 -1.17 27.00 -10.64
N SER A 7 -0.38 28.03 -10.94
CA SER A 7 0.90 28.28 -10.27
C SER A 7 0.78 28.43 -8.74
N ALA A 8 -0.39 28.87 -8.25
CA ALA A 8 -0.65 28.98 -6.82
C ALA A 8 -0.67 27.61 -6.10
N ASP A 9 -1.06 26.55 -6.81
CA ASP A 9 -1.15 25.19 -6.26
C ASP A 9 0.18 24.42 -6.38
N LYS A 10 1.19 24.97 -7.07
CA LYS A 10 2.46 24.28 -7.40
C LYS A 10 3.13 23.65 -6.20
N PHE A 11 3.26 24.40 -5.10
CA PHE A 11 3.90 23.92 -3.88
C PHE A 11 3.17 22.72 -3.29
N ASP A 12 1.85 22.83 -3.12
CA ASP A 12 1.01 21.77 -2.56
C ASP A 12 1.01 20.54 -3.46
N LEU A 13 0.98 20.74 -4.78
CA LEU A 13 1.01 19.66 -5.77
C LEU A 13 2.30 18.85 -5.65
N GLN A 14 3.45 19.54 -5.60
CA GLN A 14 4.77 18.92 -5.45
C GLN A 14 4.91 18.20 -4.10
N GLN A 15 4.45 18.82 -3.01
CA GLN A 15 4.54 18.22 -1.68
C GLN A 15 3.64 16.97 -1.57
N ASN A 16 2.40 17.05 -2.04
CA ASN A 16 1.46 15.93 -2.00
C ASN A 16 1.85 14.83 -2.98
N TYR A 17 2.49 15.16 -4.11
CA TYR A 17 3.04 14.16 -5.02
C TYR A 17 4.15 13.35 -4.35
N ARG A 18 5.08 14.00 -3.63
CA ARG A 18 6.10 13.29 -2.85
C ARG A 18 5.49 12.43 -1.74
N ARG A 19 4.45 12.92 -1.07
CA ARG A 19 3.71 12.14 -0.05
C ARG A 19 3.04 10.92 -0.65
N PHE A 20 2.37 11.07 -1.80
CA PHE A 20 1.77 9.95 -2.53
C PHE A 20 2.81 8.89 -2.89
N LEU A 21 3.95 9.29 -3.47
CA LEU A 21 5.02 8.34 -3.82
C LEU A 21 5.54 7.57 -2.59
N LYS A 22 5.67 8.25 -1.45
CA LYS A 22 6.07 7.61 -0.20
C LYS A 22 5.02 6.59 0.27
N TYR A 23 3.73 6.92 0.24
CA TYR A 23 2.67 5.97 0.60
C TYR A 23 2.59 4.80 -0.38
N GLN A 24 2.78 5.05 -1.68
CA GLN A 24 2.81 4.01 -2.70
C GLN A 24 3.96 3.02 -2.46
N GLU A 25 5.15 3.51 -2.10
CA GLU A 25 6.29 2.67 -1.75
C GLU A 25 6.04 1.87 -0.47
N GLN A 26 5.53 2.53 0.59
CA GLN A 26 5.16 1.87 1.85
C GLN A 26 4.11 0.78 1.63
N PHE A 27 3.11 1.05 0.78
CA PHE A 27 2.08 0.08 0.43
C PHE A 27 2.69 -1.11 -0.31
N THR A 28 3.55 -0.88 -1.31
CA THR A 28 4.21 -1.98 -2.04
C THR A 28 5.03 -2.86 -1.09
N LEU A 29 5.86 -2.26 -0.23
CA LEU A 29 6.66 -3.00 0.75
C LEU A 29 5.80 -3.78 1.76
N ALA A 30 4.76 -3.14 2.31
CA ALA A 30 3.86 -3.79 3.27
C ALA A 30 3.04 -4.91 2.63
N ASN A 31 2.59 -4.73 1.38
CA ASN A 31 1.86 -5.74 0.64
C ASN A 31 2.74 -6.95 0.29
N ASP A 32 4.01 -6.72 -0.05
CA ASP A 32 4.96 -7.82 -0.28
C ASP A 32 5.25 -8.57 1.02
N ALA A 33 5.45 -7.86 2.15
CA ALA A 33 5.57 -8.49 3.46
C ALA A 33 4.30 -9.29 3.86
N PHE A 34 3.11 -8.81 3.48
CA PHE A 34 1.86 -9.52 3.70
C PHE A 34 1.77 -10.81 2.87
N LYS A 35 2.19 -10.78 1.59
CA LYS A 35 2.28 -11.98 0.76
C LYS A 35 3.26 -12.99 1.36
N ASP A 36 4.43 -12.53 1.81
CA ASP A 36 5.44 -13.38 2.44
C ASP A 36 4.92 -13.99 3.76
N ALA A 37 4.23 -13.20 4.58
CA ALA A 37 3.61 -13.69 5.81
C ALA A 37 2.56 -14.78 5.53
N ARG A 38 1.75 -14.62 4.47
CA ARG A 38 0.79 -15.65 4.04
C ARG A 38 1.44 -16.87 3.41
N ALA A 39 2.60 -16.71 2.77
CA ALA A 39 3.36 -17.82 2.18
C ALA A 39 4.11 -18.65 3.24
N SER A 40 4.22 -18.14 4.47
CA SER A 40 4.86 -18.82 5.59
C SER A 40 4.25 -20.20 5.85
N ARG A 41 5.11 -21.21 6.02
CA ARG A 41 4.73 -22.60 6.31
C ARG A 41 4.74 -22.93 7.81
N VAL A 42 4.88 -21.93 8.69
CA VAL A 42 4.94 -22.13 10.16
C VAL A 42 3.68 -22.83 10.68
N TRP A 43 2.53 -22.60 10.06
CA TRP A 43 1.28 -23.28 10.42
C TRP A 43 1.34 -24.80 10.26
N ILE A 44 2.20 -25.33 9.38
CA ILE A 44 2.41 -26.78 9.20
C ILE A 44 3.02 -27.39 10.46
N ALA A 45 4.01 -26.72 11.06
CA ALA A 45 4.60 -27.18 12.32
C ALA A 45 3.56 -27.13 13.45
N GLY A 46 2.72 -26.10 13.48
CA GLY A 46 1.58 -26.03 14.41
C GLY A 46 0.61 -27.20 14.23
N LEU A 47 0.29 -27.54 12.98
CA LEU A 47 -0.57 -28.68 12.65
C LEU A 47 0.05 -30.01 13.10
N ILE A 48 1.34 -30.22 12.86
CA ILE A 48 2.04 -31.43 13.32
C ILE A 48 1.97 -31.53 14.85
N MET A 49 2.25 -30.44 15.57
CA MET A 49 2.14 -30.42 17.04
C MET A 49 0.70 -30.70 17.51
N LEU A 50 -0.30 -30.20 16.80
CA LEU A 50 -1.70 -30.46 17.12
C LEU A 50 -2.06 -31.95 17.04
N LEU A 51 -1.46 -32.70 16.11
CA LEU A 51 -1.69 -34.16 16.03
C LEU A 51 -1.22 -34.90 17.29
N PHE A 52 -0.19 -34.38 17.96
CA PHE A 52 0.31 -34.92 19.23
C PHE A 52 -0.41 -34.34 20.46
N ALA A 53 -1.39 -33.45 20.29
CA ALA A 53 -2.11 -32.83 21.41
C ALA A 53 -2.86 -33.85 22.28
N LEU A 54 -3.30 -34.98 21.70
CA LEU A 54 -3.92 -36.07 22.46
C LEU A 54 -2.95 -36.77 23.43
N ALA A 55 -1.64 -36.62 23.24
CA ALA A 55 -0.61 -37.21 24.08
C ALA A 55 -0.15 -36.29 25.22
N SER A 56 -0.27 -34.96 25.07
CA SER A 56 0.12 -34.00 26.10
C SER A 56 -0.42 -32.59 25.87
N ASP A 57 -0.82 -31.93 26.96
CA ASP A 57 -1.18 -30.50 26.99
C ASP A 57 -0.03 -29.59 26.52
N PHE A 58 1.22 -30.03 26.65
CA PHE A 58 2.37 -29.31 26.11
C PHE A 58 2.27 -29.12 24.60
N PHE A 59 1.90 -30.18 23.86
CA PHE A 59 1.77 -30.12 22.40
C PHE A 59 0.60 -29.24 21.97
N LEU A 60 -0.49 -29.23 22.76
CA LEU A 60 -1.60 -28.31 22.55
C LEU A 60 -1.16 -26.84 22.69
N GLY A 61 -0.40 -26.52 23.75
CA GLY A 61 0.15 -25.18 23.98
C GLY A 61 1.15 -24.76 22.89
N ALA A 62 2.05 -25.65 22.49
CA ALA A 62 3.03 -25.40 21.43
C ALA A 62 2.35 -25.14 20.08
N SER A 63 1.33 -25.93 19.74
CA SER A 63 0.50 -25.74 18.56
C SER A 63 -0.20 -24.37 18.57
N ALA A 64 -0.86 -24.02 19.69
CA ALA A 64 -1.53 -22.73 19.85
C ALA A 64 -0.56 -21.55 19.68
N ALA A 65 0.65 -21.64 20.23
CA ALA A 65 1.67 -20.60 20.06
C ALA A 65 2.12 -20.44 18.60
N LEU A 66 2.30 -21.54 17.87
CA LEU A 66 2.69 -21.51 16.45
C LEU A 66 1.59 -20.94 15.56
N PHE A 67 0.33 -21.31 15.79
CA PHE A 67 -0.81 -20.71 15.11
C PHE A 67 -0.94 -19.23 15.46
N GLY A 68 -0.83 -18.88 16.74
CA GLY A 68 -0.84 -17.49 17.21
C GLY A 68 0.22 -16.65 16.51
N LEU A 69 1.47 -17.12 16.44
CA LEU A 69 2.56 -16.44 15.73
C LEU A 69 2.26 -16.28 14.25
N TYR A 70 1.73 -17.32 13.59
CA TYR A 70 1.39 -17.29 12.17
C TYR A 70 0.32 -16.23 11.87
N PHE A 71 -0.81 -16.27 12.57
CA PHE A 71 -1.90 -15.32 12.37
C PHE A 71 -1.51 -13.90 12.80
N TYR A 72 -0.75 -13.76 13.89
CA TYR A 72 -0.25 -12.46 14.35
C TYR A 72 0.57 -11.75 13.25
N ARG A 73 1.49 -12.47 12.60
CA ARG A 73 2.30 -11.91 11.50
C ARG A 73 1.43 -11.47 10.32
N ILE A 74 0.42 -12.26 9.95
CA ILE A 74 -0.51 -11.93 8.86
C ILE A 74 -1.31 -10.68 9.19
N VAL A 75 -1.90 -10.62 10.39
CA VAL A 75 -2.72 -9.47 10.83
C VAL A 75 -1.88 -8.20 10.92
N LEU A 76 -0.67 -8.29 11.47
CA LEU A 76 0.23 -7.13 11.59
C LEU A 76 0.64 -6.61 10.20
N ALA A 77 1.02 -7.50 9.29
CA ALA A 77 1.37 -7.11 7.92
C ALA A 77 0.18 -6.51 7.15
N TRP A 78 -1.01 -7.08 7.33
CA TRP A 78 -2.26 -6.54 6.79
C TRP A 78 -2.58 -5.13 7.32
N PHE A 79 -2.40 -4.92 8.64
CA PHE A 79 -2.62 -3.61 9.25
C PHE A 79 -1.69 -2.55 8.65
N HIS A 80 -0.41 -2.88 8.47
CA HIS A 80 0.55 -1.97 7.83
C HIS A 80 0.21 -1.69 6.37
N SER A 81 -0.23 -2.71 5.60
CA SER A 81 -0.65 -2.49 4.21
C SER A 81 -1.91 -1.61 4.14
N SER A 82 -2.88 -1.84 5.02
CA SER A 82 -4.13 -1.06 5.09
C SER A 82 -3.85 0.41 5.43
N GLN A 83 -2.97 0.67 6.40
CA GLN A 83 -2.61 2.04 6.78
C GLN A 83 -1.94 2.80 5.62
N ALA A 84 -1.05 2.14 4.89
CA ALA A 84 -0.40 2.74 3.73
C ALA A 84 -1.38 2.97 2.57
N GLU A 85 -2.33 2.05 2.37
CA GLU A 85 -3.40 2.17 1.38
C GLU A 85 -4.32 3.35 1.68
N GLU A 86 -4.76 3.53 2.91
CA GLU A 86 -5.56 4.69 3.33
C GLU A 86 -4.84 6.02 3.06
N GLY A 87 -3.53 6.07 3.36
CA GLY A 87 -2.69 7.23 3.06
C GLY A 87 -2.62 7.53 1.56
N ARG A 88 -2.49 6.48 0.74
CA ARG A 88 -2.50 6.58 -0.72
C ARG A 88 -3.86 7.06 -1.24
N GLU A 89 -4.96 6.44 -0.82
CA GLU A 89 -6.31 6.80 -1.23
C GLU A 89 -6.67 8.24 -0.83
N HIS A 90 -6.21 8.69 0.34
CA HIS A 90 -6.42 10.06 0.77
C HIS A 90 -5.72 11.06 -0.18
N MET A 91 -4.49 10.76 -0.60
CA MET A 91 -3.80 11.57 -1.60
C MET A 91 -4.49 11.49 -2.96
N GLU A 92 -4.87 10.29 -3.44
CA GLU A 92 -5.58 10.13 -4.72
C GLU A 92 -6.88 10.94 -4.75
N ARG A 93 -7.64 10.97 -3.65
CA ARG A 93 -8.84 11.81 -3.52
C ARG A 93 -8.52 13.30 -3.60
N TRP A 94 -7.44 13.75 -2.98
CA TRP A 94 -6.99 15.14 -3.07
C TRP A 94 -6.64 15.52 -4.53
N PHE A 95 -5.88 14.66 -5.23
CA PHE A 95 -5.54 14.87 -6.65
C PHE A 95 -6.78 14.79 -7.55
N ALA A 96 -7.71 13.88 -7.29
CA ALA A 96 -8.97 13.79 -8.02
C ALA A 96 -9.82 15.06 -7.87
N GLY A 97 -9.79 15.71 -6.69
CA GLY A 97 -10.39 17.02 -6.47
C GLY A 97 -9.78 18.14 -7.32
N LYS A 98 -8.53 17.99 -7.76
CA LYS A 98 -7.84 18.88 -8.70
C LYS A 98 -7.98 18.44 -10.17
N GLY A 99 -8.79 17.41 -10.45
CA GLY A 99 -8.98 16.88 -11.81
C GLY A 99 -7.82 16.02 -12.31
N LEU A 100 -7.03 15.45 -11.40
CA LEU A 100 -5.85 14.64 -11.70
C LEU A 100 -6.07 13.19 -11.24
N LYS A 101 -5.39 12.25 -11.87
CA LYS A 101 -5.39 10.83 -11.52
C LYS A 101 -3.99 10.24 -11.59
N PHE A 102 -3.73 9.21 -10.80
CA PHE A 102 -2.50 8.44 -10.90
C PHE A 102 -2.71 7.15 -11.69
N GLN A 103 -1.70 6.77 -12.46
CA GLN A 103 -1.50 5.40 -12.93
C GLN A 103 -0.14 4.93 -12.43
N GLY A 104 -0.14 4.06 -11.41
CA GLY A 104 1.07 3.68 -10.70
C GLY A 104 1.74 4.88 -10.03
N ARG A 105 2.89 5.33 -10.55
CA ARG A 105 3.65 6.48 -10.03
C ARG A 105 3.50 7.75 -10.87
N VAL A 106 2.82 7.67 -12.01
CA VAL A 106 2.73 8.75 -12.99
C VAL A 106 1.39 9.46 -12.86
N LEU A 107 1.42 10.79 -12.94
CA LEU A 107 0.26 11.66 -12.81
C LEU A 107 -0.29 12.01 -14.19
N TYR A 108 -1.61 12.06 -14.31
CA TYR A 108 -2.32 12.41 -15.55
C TYR A 108 -3.52 13.30 -15.23
N TYR A 109 -4.06 13.97 -16.25
CA TYR A 109 -5.40 14.54 -16.13
C TYR A 109 -6.44 13.42 -16.07
N ARG A 110 -7.51 13.64 -15.31
CA ARG A 110 -8.60 12.68 -15.17
C ARG A 110 -9.19 12.27 -16.52
N ASP A 111 -9.33 13.26 -17.41
CA ASP A 111 -9.91 13.13 -18.74
C ASP A 111 -8.96 12.47 -19.77
N ASP A 112 -7.69 12.24 -19.41
CA ASP A 112 -6.73 11.54 -20.27
C ASP A 112 -6.90 10.01 -20.13
N GLU A 113 -7.92 9.46 -20.78
CA GLU A 113 -8.21 8.02 -20.77
C GLU A 113 -7.11 7.19 -21.46
N MET A 114 -6.43 7.76 -22.46
CA MET A 114 -5.36 7.07 -23.20
C MET A 114 -4.01 7.12 -22.47
N LEU A 115 -3.91 7.85 -21.35
CA LEU A 115 -2.67 8.06 -20.60
C LEU A 115 -1.53 8.58 -21.50
N ALA A 116 -1.89 9.43 -22.46
CA ALA A 116 -0.96 9.88 -23.49
C ALA A 116 -0.10 11.07 -23.04
N ARG A 117 -0.56 11.82 -22.03
CA ARG A 117 0.06 13.07 -21.57
C ARG A 117 0.41 12.96 -20.09
N PRO A 118 1.54 12.31 -19.75
CA PRO A 118 2.02 12.29 -18.38
C PRO A 118 2.35 13.71 -17.93
N ILE A 119 1.98 14.01 -16.69
CA ILE A 119 2.24 15.28 -16.03
C ILE A 119 3.43 15.10 -15.10
N ASP A 120 4.41 15.98 -15.24
CA ASP A 120 5.46 16.17 -14.24
C ASP A 120 5.11 17.38 -13.36
N PRO A 121 4.73 17.18 -12.07
CA PRO A 121 4.54 18.24 -11.08
C PRO A 121 5.71 19.21 -10.91
N PHE A 122 6.92 18.80 -11.28
CA PHE A 122 8.14 19.59 -11.13
C PHE A 122 8.50 20.36 -12.41
N ASP A 123 7.80 20.13 -13.51
CA ASP A 123 7.98 20.90 -14.73
C ASP A 123 7.16 22.20 -14.68
N ASP A 124 7.88 23.32 -14.72
CA ASP A 124 7.30 24.66 -14.67
C ASP A 124 6.43 24.97 -15.90
N MET A 125 6.67 24.29 -17.03
CA MET A 125 5.88 24.47 -18.25
C MET A 125 4.41 24.02 -18.10
N VAL A 126 4.13 23.17 -17.12
CA VAL A 126 2.78 22.66 -16.86
C VAL A 126 1.94 23.69 -16.08
N TYR A 127 2.53 24.77 -15.58
CA TYR A 127 1.84 25.80 -14.81
C TYR A 127 1.60 27.09 -15.63
N ASP A 128 0.52 27.79 -15.29
CA ASP A 128 0.20 29.16 -15.77
C ASP A 128 0.10 30.15 -14.60
#